data_AF-A0A8J1LU78-F1
#
_entry.id   AF-A0A8J1LU78-F1
#
_cell.length_a   1.000
_cell.length_b   1.000
_cell.length_c   1.000
_cell.angle_alpha   90.00
_cell.angle_beta   90.00
_cell.angle_gamma   90.00
#
_symmetry.space_group_name_H-M   'P 1'
#
loop_
_entity.id
_entity.type
_entity.pdbx_description
1 polymer ?
#
loop_
_entity_poly.entity_id
_entity_poly.type
_entity_poly.pdbx_seq_one_letter_code
_entity_poly.pdbx_strand_id
1 'polypeptide(L)'
;MIYHCPAKINGFISTPGSALDLLLVRPQIESGVTHGKINFLMSCCNQGFTFDDINILSRYLLKEILQHITRKKLIISRISFIGFSLGNLIIRSALSRPEFEGYRGNLHTYLSFGGPHMGLLYPNTFLFKTGLWIEKRLHIGVSVSQMALSDHKDPRQSFLYKLSQKKGLEHFKNVILVSSLQDYVVPYHSARIEMCKDAVKGDELGKVSLLNIRLLNRVHVPLKQ
;
A
#
# COMPACT_ATOMS: atom_id res chain seq x y z
N MET A 1 -0.16 12.31 -12.19
CA MET A 1 -0.79 11.20 -11.45
C MET A 1 0.05 9.95 -11.66
N ILE A 2 0.42 9.28 -10.59
CA ILE A 2 1.32 8.13 -10.58
C ILE A 2 0.49 6.90 -10.22
N TYR A 3 0.42 5.94 -11.14
CA TYR A 3 -0.15 4.63 -10.91
C TYR A 3 0.99 3.68 -10.57
N HIS A 4 0.91 2.99 -9.43
CA HIS A 4 1.88 1.98 -9.05
C HIS A 4 1.20 0.65 -8.76
N CYS A 5 1.49 -0.35 -9.59
CA CYS A 5 1.04 -1.72 -9.41
C CYS A 5 2.23 -2.68 -9.42
N PRO A 6 2.44 -3.44 -8.33
CA PRO A 6 3.43 -4.50 -8.33
C PRO A 6 2.90 -5.88 -7.94
N ALA A 7 1.62 -6.11 -7.60
CA ALA A 7 1.13 -7.46 -7.31
C ALA A 7 -0.38 -7.68 -7.44
N LYS A 8 -0.78 -8.86 -7.95
CA LYS A 8 -2.06 -9.51 -7.63
C LYS A 8 -1.77 -10.80 -6.86
N ILE A 9 -2.33 -10.94 -5.67
CA ILE A 9 -2.41 -12.25 -5.00
C ILE A 9 -3.85 -12.71 -5.20
N ASN A 10 -4.06 -13.78 -5.98
CA ASN A 10 -5.37 -14.38 -6.24
C ASN A 10 -5.34 -15.84 -5.75
N GLY A 11 -5.76 -16.09 -4.52
CA GLY A 11 -5.71 -17.44 -3.95
C GLY A 11 -4.28 -18.02 -3.94
N PHE A 12 -4.16 -19.36 -3.95
CA PHE A 12 -2.89 -20.10 -3.88
C PHE A 12 -1.92 -19.86 -5.07
N ILE A 13 -2.23 -18.92 -5.98
CA ILE A 13 -1.38 -18.54 -7.11
C ILE A 13 -1.06 -17.05 -6.99
N SER A 14 0.19 -16.76 -6.69
CA SER A 14 0.73 -15.40 -6.66
C SER A 14 1.16 -14.99 -8.07
N THR A 15 0.42 -14.08 -8.71
CA THR A 15 0.75 -13.57 -10.05
C THR A 15 1.56 -12.27 -9.94
N PRO A 16 2.66 -12.10 -10.71
CA PRO A 16 3.37 -10.83 -10.78
C PRO A 16 2.41 -9.69 -11.15
N GLY A 17 2.43 -8.59 -10.40
CA GLY A 17 1.60 -7.45 -10.76
C GLY A 17 2.14 -6.76 -12.01
N SER A 18 1.23 -6.20 -12.79
CA SER A 18 1.53 -5.52 -14.05
C SER A 18 1.02 -4.09 -14.01
N ALA A 19 1.67 -3.22 -14.79
CA ALA A 19 1.14 -1.88 -15.06
C ALA A 19 -0.26 -1.94 -15.72
N LEU A 20 -0.63 -3.10 -16.29
CA LEU A 20 -1.94 -3.36 -16.88
C LEU A 20 -3.07 -3.55 -15.85
N ASP A 21 -2.76 -3.81 -14.57
CA ASP A 21 -3.81 -4.01 -13.56
C ASP A 21 -4.64 -2.76 -13.29
N LEU A 22 -4.09 -1.58 -13.61
CA LEU A 22 -4.78 -0.29 -13.55
C LEU A 22 -5.17 0.25 -14.93
N LEU A 23 -5.05 -0.57 -15.98
CA LEU A 23 -5.35 -0.15 -17.36
C LEU A 23 -6.80 0.30 -17.52
N LEU A 24 -7.74 -0.33 -16.81
CA LEU A 24 -9.16 0.04 -16.87
C LEU A 24 -9.49 1.30 -16.07
N VAL A 25 -8.69 1.62 -15.05
CA VAL A 25 -8.89 2.81 -14.19
C VAL A 25 -8.45 4.07 -14.92
N ARG A 26 -7.40 3.98 -15.74
CA ARG A 26 -6.82 5.15 -16.42
C ARG A 26 -7.80 5.87 -17.36
N PRO A 27 -8.47 5.20 -18.32
CA PRO A 27 -9.44 5.85 -19.21
C PRO A 27 -10.59 6.52 -18.46
N GLN A 28 -11.03 5.93 -17.36
CA GLN A 28 -12.11 6.48 -16.53
C GLN A 28 -11.69 7.80 -15.86
N ILE A 29 -10.46 7.84 -15.33
CA ILE A 29 -9.90 9.06 -14.74
C ILE A 29 -9.58 10.10 -15.82
N GLU A 30 -9.00 9.68 -16.95
CA GLU A 30 -8.72 10.57 -18.08
C GLU A 30 -9.99 11.24 -18.60
N SER A 31 -11.09 10.48 -18.73
CA SER A 31 -12.38 11.04 -19.12
C SER A 31 -13.00 11.96 -18.08
N GLY A 32 -12.74 11.71 -16.78
CA GLY A 32 -13.29 12.53 -15.69
C GLY A 32 -12.51 13.82 -15.44
N VAL A 33 -11.22 13.89 -15.82
CA VAL A 33 -10.44 15.11 -15.67
C VAL A 33 -10.51 15.95 -16.94
N THR A 34 -11.45 16.89 -16.91
CA THR A 34 -11.75 17.79 -18.04
C THR A 34 -10.84 19.02 -18.13
N HIS A 35 -10.01 19.29 -17.11
CA HIS A 35 -9.21 20.51 -17.03
C HIS A 35 -7.79 20.28 -16.49
N GLY A 36 -6.79 20.81 -17.21
CA GLY A 36 -5.38 20.89 -16.79
C GLY A 36 -4.42 19.89 -17.46
N LYS A 37 -3.13 20.24 -17.51
CA LYS A 37 -2.07 19.39 -18.09
C LYS A 37 -1.72 18.25 -17.12
N ILE A 38 -2.34 17.10 -17.27
CA ILE A 38 -2.02 15.90 -16.48
C ILE A 38 -0.93 15.08 -17.17
N ASN A 39 0.10 14.72 -16.41
CA ASN A 39 1.06 13.70 -16.81
C ASN A 39 0.81 12.42 -16.02
N PHE A 40 0.73 11.31 -16.75
CA PHE A 40 0.58 9.98 -16.18
C PHE A 40 1.92 9.23 -16.19
N LEU A 41 2.21 8.59 -15.06
CA LEU A 41 3.28 7.60 -14.92
C LEU A 41 2.64 6.28 -14.51
N MET A 42 2.64 5.31 -15.43
CA MET A 42 2.29 3.92 -15.14
C MET A 42 3.58 3.19 -14.77
N SER A 43 3.83 3.04 -13.49
CA SER A 43 5.08 2.47 -12.99
C SER A 43 5.23 1.01 -13.41
N CYS A 44 6.39 0.64 -13.94
CA CYS A 44 6.73 -0.74 -14.30
C CYS A 44 8.03 -1.23 -13.63
N CYS A 45 8.71 -0.37 -12.87
CA CYS A 45 10.02 -0.66 -12.28
C CYS A 45 10.06 -1.90 -11.35
N ASN A 46 8.91 -2.31 -10.81
CA ASN A 46 8.78 -3.44 -9.87
C ASN A 46 8.11 -4.67 -10.50
N GLN A 47 7.86 -4.67 -11.82
CA GLN A 47 7.34 -5.85 -12.52
C GLN A 47 8.35 -6.99 -12.41
N GLY A 48 7.90 -8.17 -11.97
CA GLY A 48 8.76 -9.34 -11.76
C GLY A 48 9.53 -9.36 -10.42
N PHE A 49 9.55 -8.26 -9.68
CA PHE A 49 10.23 -8.15 -8.36
C PHE A 49 9.25 -8.15 -7.18
N THR A 50 8.02 -8.59 -7.40
CA THR A 50 6.91 -8.54 -6.43
C THR A 50 7.24 -9.17 -5.07
N PHE A 51 8.15 -10.14 -5.05
CA PHE A 51 8.53 -10.92 -3.87
C PHE A 51 9.74 -10.36 -3.12
N ASP A 52 10.34 -9.28 -3.62
CA ASP A 52 11.50 -8.64 -3.00
C ASP A 52 11.09 -7.78 -1.80
N ASP A 53 12.09 -7.30 -1.05
CA ASP A 53 11.91 -6.40 0.08
C ASP A 53 11.20 -5.09 -0.35
N ILE A 54 10.09 -4.74 0.32
CA ILE A 54 9.28 -3.55 0.05
C ILE A 54 10.13 -2.26 0.13
N ASN A 55 11.11 -2.20 1.03
CA ASN A 55 12.01 -1.06 1.13
C ASN A 55 12.84 -0.90 -0.15
N ILE A 56 13.30 -2.00 -0.75
CA ILE A 56 14.01 -2.00 -2.04
C ILE A 56 13.07 -1.57 -3.16
N LEU A 57 11.88 -2.17 -3.24
CA LEU A 57 10.86 -1.83 -4.24
C LEU A 57 10.45 -0.34 -4.18
N SER A 58 10.46 0.25 -2.98
CA SER A 58 10.19 1.67 -2.79
C SER A 58 11.29 2.58 -3.34
N ARG A 59 12.56 2.13 -3.33
CA ARG A 59 13.67 2.85 -3.97
C ARG A 59 13.51 2.89 -5.49
N TYR A 60 13.12 1.77 -6.08
CA TYR A 60 12.93 1.69 -7.52
C TYR A 60 11.78 2.58 -7.98
N LEU A 61 10.64 2.55 -7.27
CA LEU A 61 9.51 3.45 -7.55
C LEU A 61 9.92 4.91 -7.45
N LEU A 62 10.57 5.30 -6.35
CA LEU A 62 11.01 6.68 -6.16
C LEU A 62 11.96 7.12 -7.27
N LYS A 63 12.93 6.28 -7.64
CA LYS A 63 13.88 6.57 -8.73
C LYS A 63 13.15 6.79 -10.06
N GLU A 64 12.18 5.94 -10.38
CA GLU A 64 11.37 6.07 -11.60
C GLU A 64 10.55 7.38 -11.61
N ILE A 65 9.94 7.75 -10.48
CA ILE A 65 9.19 9.02 -10.33
C ILE A 65 10.11 10.22 -10.57
N LEU A 66 11.26 10.28 -9.89
CA LEU A 66 12.19 11.39 -10.03
C LEU A 66 12.75 11.47 -11.45
N GLN A 67 13.10 10.33 -12.05
CA GLN A 67 13.52 10.29 -13.45
C GLN A 67 12.43 10.79 -14.41
N HIS A 68 11.16 10.44 -14.16
CA HIS A 68 10.04 10.91 -14.98
C HIS A 68 9.89 12.43 -14.91
N ILE A 69 9.96 13.00 -13.70
CA ILE A 69 9.88 14.45 -13.47
C ILE A 69 11.01 15.17 -14.22
N THR A 70 12.25 14.70 -14.05
CA THR A 70 13.43 15.30 -14.68
C THR A 70 13.40 15.17 -16.21
N ARG A 71 13.17 13.96 -16.74
CA ARG A 71 13.18 13.71 -18.20
C ARG A 71 12.13 14.54 -18.94
N LYS A 72 10.95 14.71 -18.35
CA LYS A 72 9.85 15.49 -18.94
C LYS A 72 9.88 16.97 -18.55
N LYS A 73 10.86 17.42 -17.75
CA LYS A 73 11.00 18.79 -17.25
C LYS A 73 9.68 19.30 -16.64
N LEU A 74 9.05 18.48 -15.79
CA LEU A 74 7.75 18.79 -15.23
C LEU A 74 7.85 19.84 -14.12
N ILE A 75 7.03 20.87 -14.19
CA ILE A 75 6.75 21.77 -13.06
C ILE A 75 5.62 21.13 -12.25
N ILE A 76 5.93 20.72 -11.03
CA ILE A 76 5.00 19.95 -10.20
C ILE A 76 4.19 20.90 -9.32
N SER A 77 2.90 21.03 -9.64
CA SER A 77 1.91 21.66 -8.74
C SER A 77 1.18 20.63 -7.88
N ARG A 78 0.97 19.42 -8.43
CA ARG A 78 0.16 18.38 -7.81
C ARG A 78 0.66 16.97 -8.14
N ILE A 79 0.76 16.13 -7.12
CA ILE A 79 1.01 14.69 -7.25
C ILE A 79 -0.14 13.91 -6.61
N SER A 80 -0.68 12.97 -7.37
CA SER A 80 -1.66 12.00 -6.87
C SER A 80 -1.14 10.59 -7.13
N PHE A 81 -1.40 9.68 -6.20
CA PHE A 81 -0.99 8.29 -6.25
C PHE A 81 -2.20 7.36 -6.28
N ILE A 82 -2.10 6.32 -7.11
CA ILE A 82 -3.06 5.22 -7.17
C ILE A 82 -2.28 3.94 -6.92
N GLY A 83 -2.58 3.27 -5.81
CA GLY A 83 -1.95 2.04 -5.39
C GLY A 83 -2.92 0.87 -5.41
N PHE A 84 -2.43 -0.29 -5.86
CA PHE A 84 -3.16 -1.55 -5.81
C PHE A 84 -2.37 -2.60 -5.02
N SER A 85 -3.04 -3.31 -4.11
CA SER A 85 -2.45 -4.37 -3.27
C SER A 85 -1.12 -3.93 -2.63
N LEU A 86 -0.03 -4.70 -2.80
CA LEU A 86 1.33 -4.42 -2.35
C LEU A 86 1.83 -3.01 -2.73
N GLY A 87 1.38 -2.48 -3.87
CA GLY A 87 1.77 -1.15 -4.35
C GLY A 87 1.47 -0.04 -3.37
N ASN A 88 0.44 -0.23 -2.54
CA ASN A 88 0.09 0.71 -1.47
C ASN A 88 1.19 0.83 -0.41
N LEU A 89 1.80 -0.29 -0.01
CA LEU A 89 2.90 -0.28 0.96
C LEU A 89 4.18 0.27 0.35
N ILE A 90 4.42 0.00 -0.94
CA ILE A 90 5.57 0.54 -1.67
C ILE A 90 5.45 2.07 -1.81
N ILE A 91 4.27 2.59 -2.16
CA ILE A 91 4.00 4.04 -2.18
C ILE A 91 4.23 4.64 -0.79
N ARG A 92 3.62 4.08 0.26
CA ARG A 92 3.81 4.56 1.65
C ARG A 92 5.29 4.60 2.05
N SER A 93 6.03 3.53 1.71
CA SER A 93 7.47 3.45 1.97
C SER A 93 8.23 4.55 1.21
N ALA A 94 7.93 4.75 -0.09
CA ALA A 94 8.57 5.77 -0.91
C ALA A 94 8.35 7.20 -0.40
N LEU A 95 7.16 7.51 0.11
CA LEU A 95 6.82 8.83 0.66
C LEU A 95 7.59 9.19 1.93
N SER A 96 7.98 8.17 2.71
CA SER A 96 8.75 8.36 3.95
C SER A 96 10.23 8.70 3.69
N ARG A 97 10.70 8.56 2.45
CA ARG A 97 12.10 8.72 2.08
C ARG A 97 12.48 10.21 1.97
N PRO A 98 13.68 10.61 2.43
CA PRO A 98 14.13 12.01 2.37
C PRO A 98 14.23 12.54 0.94
N GLU A 99 14.56 11.69 -0.03
CA GLU A 99 14.64 12.07 -1.45
C GLU A 99 13.30 12.60 -2.01
N PHE A 100 12.17 12.28 -1.38
CA PHE A 100 10.84 12.76 -1.77
C PHE A 100 10.41 14.05 -1.03
N GLU A 101 11.19 14.52 -0.05
CA GLU A 101 10.81 15.61 0.86
C GLU A 101 10.36 16.88 0.12
N GLY A 102 11.08 17.26 -0.94
CA GLY A 102 10.76 18.44 -1.76
C GLY A 102 9.41 18.41 -2.48
N TYR A 103 8.77 17.24 -2.58
CA TYR A 103 7.48 17.06 -3.24
C TYR A 103 6.31 16.83 -2.27
N ARG A 104 6.57 16.72 -0.96
CA ARG A 104 5.51 16.43 0.04
C ARG A 104 4.40 17.47 0.02
N GLY A 105 4.73 18.74 -0.17
CA GLY A 105 3.76 19.84 -0.27
C GLY A 105 2.85 19.78 -1.51
N ASN A 106 3.21 18.97 -2.51
CA ASN A 106 2.42 18.81 -3.73
C ASN A 106 1.44 17.62 -3.67
N LEU A 107 1.45 16.81 -2.61
CA LEU A 107 0.61 15.63 -2.48
C LEU A 107 -0.87 16.02 -2.37
N HIS A 108 -1.73 15.37 -3.16
CA HIS A 108 -3.13 15.78 -3.27
C HIS A 108 -4.14 14.65 -3.08
N THR A 109 -4.05 13.59 -3.87
CA THR A 109 -4.96 12.45 -3.74
C THR A 109 -4.17 11.16 -3.64
N TYR A 110 -4.46 10.37 -2.62
CA TYR A 110 -4.04 8.99 -2.53
C TYR A 110 -5.27 8.10 -2.63
N LEU A 111 -5.32 7.25 -3.65
CA LEU A 111 -6.38 6.26 -3.86
C LEU A 111 -5.79 4.87 -3.70
N SER A 112 -6.27 4.14 -2.71
CA SER A 112 -5.79 2.82 -2.35
C SER A 112 -6.85 1.77 -2.65
N PHE A 113 -6.52 0.83 -3.53
CA PHE A 113 -7.35 -0.35 -3.81
C PHE A 113 -6.74 -1.58 -3.14
N GLY A 114 -7.47 -2.19 -2.18
CA GLY A 114 -7.08 -3.43 -1.53
C GLY A 114 -5.70 -3.37 -0.87
N GLY A 115 -5.30 -2.23 -0.31
CA GLY A 115 -3.98 -2.08 0.30
C GLY A 115 -3.88 -2.80 1.64
N PRO A 116 -2.93 -3.73 1.87
CA PRO A 116 -2.78 -4.40 3.17
C PRO A 116 -2.10 -3.47 4.20
N HIS A 117 -2.71 -2.31 4.49
CA HIS A 117 -2.12 -1.23 5.28
C HIS A 117 -1.82 -1.61 6.72
N MET A 118 -2.59 -2.54 7.26
CA MET A 118 -2.39 -3.14 8.59
C MET A 118 -1.86 -4.58 8.52
N GLY A 119 -1.57 -5.06 7.32
CA GLY A 119 -1.04 -6.38 7.06
C GLY A 119 -2.11 -7.41 6.76
N LEU A 120 -1.70 -8.67 6.70
CA LEU A 120 -2.57 -9.81 6.40
C LEU A 120 -3.06 -10.53 7.67
N LEU A 121 -3.11 -9.79 8.80
CA LEU A 121 -3.60 -10.31 10.07
C LEU A 121 -5.11 -10.57 10.04
N TYR A 122 -5.57 -11.51 10.87
CA TYR A 122 -6.98 -11.85 11.05
C TYR A 122 -7.74 -12.06 9.73
N PRO A 123 -7.30 -13.02 8.89
CA PRO A 123 -7.94 -13.29 7.61
C PRO A 123 -9.39 -13.76 7.80
N ASN A 124 -10.27 -13.30 6.91
CA ASN A 124 -11.70 -13.57 6.97
C ASN A 124 -12.08 -15.02 6.62
N THR A 125 -11.13 -15.83 6.12
CA THR A 125 -11.39 -17.18 5.62
C THR A 125 -10.86 -18.26 6.56
N PHE A 126 -11.66 -19.32 6.75
CA PHE A 126 -11.37 -20.45 7.64
C PHE A 126 -10.07 -21.20 7.26
N LEU A 127 -9.70 -21.22 5.97
CA LEU A 127 -8.47 -21.83 5.46
C LEU A 127 -7.18 -21.15 5.95
N PHE A 128 -7.25 -19.86 6.29
CA PHE A 128 -6.11 -19.18 6.91
C PHE A 128 -6.10 -19.32 8.45
N LYS A 129 -7.23 -19.69 9.06
CA LYS A 129 -7.34 -19.94 10.51
C LYS A 129 -6.74 -21.29 10.93
N THR A 130 -6.60 -22.24 10.01
CA THR A 130 -6.17 -23.62 10.31
C THR A 130 -4.66 -23.86 10.34
N GLY A 131 -3.81 -22.83 10.46
CA GLY A 131 -2.36 -23.01 10.65
C GLY A 131 -1.57 -23.51 9.42
N LEU A 132 -2.26 -23.95 8.35
CA LEU A 132 -1.67 -24.42 7.08
C LEU A 132 -0.83 -23.36 6.34
N TRP A 133 -0.96 -22.07 6.69
CA TRP A 133 -0.09 -21.00 6.16
C TRP A 133 1.22 -20.85 6.95
N ILE A 134 1.19 -21.13 8.26
CA ILE A 134 2.36 -20.99 9.15
C ILE A 134 3.38 -22.10 8.88
N GLU A 135 2.91 -23.29 8.49
CA GLU A 135 3.75 -24.46 8.18
C GLU A 135 4.53 -24.32 6.86
N LYS A 136 4.08 -23.50 5.90
CA LYS A 136 4.73 -23.31 4.59
C LYS A 136 5.74 -22.16 4.57
N ARG A 137 6.60 -22.12 5.59
CA ARG A 137 7.61 -21.08 5.83
C ARG A 137 8.75 -21.01 4.80
N LEU A 138 8.75 -21.82 3.74
CA LEU A 138 9.98 -22.09 2.98
C LEU A 138 10.25 -21.21 1.75
N HIS A 139 9.26 -20.65 1.03
CA HIS A 139 9.56 -19.80 -0.16
C HIS A 139 8.47 -18.78 -0.50
N ILE A 140 7.86 -18.13 0.51
CA ILE A 140 6.89 -17.05 0.28
C ILE A 140 7.67 -15.74 0.42
N GLY A 141 7.80 -14.95 -0.66
CA GLY A 141 8.71 -13.81 -0.78
C GLY A 141 8.83 -12.84 0.41
N VAL A 142 9.93 -12.09 0.47
CA VAL A 142 10.22 -11.10 1.52
C VAL A 142 9.07 -10.09 1.68
N SER A 143 8.48 -9.61 0.59
CA SER A 143 7.32 -8.71 0.67
C SER A 143 6.13 -9.33 1.40
N VAL A 144 5.92 -10.64 1.25
CA VAL A 144 4.80 -11.35 1.89
C VAL A 144 5.03 -11.52 3.38
N SER A 145 6.25 -11.86 3.80
CA SER A 145 6.58 -11.93 5.23
C SER A 145 6.47 -10.54 5.89
N GLN A 146 6.88 -9.48 5.19
CA GLN A 146 6.69 -8.09 5.63
C GLN A 146 5.20 -7.69 5.74
N MET A 147 4.35 -8.11 4.79
CA MET A 147 2.89 -7.91 4.86
C MET A 147 2.22 -8.70 5.98
N ALA A 148 2.77 -9.85 6.36
CA ALA A 148 2.25 -10.70 7.42
C ALA A 148 2.81 -10.36 8.82
N LEU A 149 3.64 -9.32 8.95
CA LEU A 149 4.34 -8.96 10.19
C LEU A 149 5.23 -10.10 10.74
N SER A 150 5.69 -10.98 9.86
CA SER A 150 6.44 -12.20 10.21
C SER A 150 7.91 -12.15 9.77
N ASP A 151 8.37 -11.00 9.30
CA ASP A 151 9.77 -10.72 8.90
C ASP A 151 10.70 -10.52 10.10
N HIS A 152 10.15 -10.47 11.32
CA HIS A 152 10.91 -10.39 12.56
C HIS A 152 10.21 -11.17 13.69
N LYS A 153 10.98 -11.66 14.69
CA LYS A 153 10.43 -12.38 15.86
C LYS A 153 9.54 -11.49 16.73
N ASP A 154 10.01 -10.28 17.01
CA ASP A 154 9.21 -9.21 17.62
C ASP A 154 8.40 -8.46 16.55
N PRO A 155 7.05 -8.48 16.59
CA PRO A 155 6.22 -7.79 15.60
C PRO A 155 6.39 -6.26 15.63
N ARG A 156 6.88 -5.66 16.73
CA ARG A 156 7.20 -4.23 16.81
C ARG A 156 8.48 -3.86 16.06
N GLN A 157 9.23 -4.86 15.61
CA GLN A 157 10.42 -4.67 14.79
C GLN A 157 10.20 -5.03 13.32
N SER A 158 9.02 -5.54 12.97
CA SER A 158 8.61 -5.82 11.59
C SER A 158 8.64 -4.57 10.72
N PHE A 159 8.83 -4.76 9.41
CA PHE A 159 8.81 -3.69 8.42
C PHE A 159 7.50 -2.90 8.49
N LEU A 160 6.35 -3.58 8.49
CA LEU A 160 5.06 -2.92 8.40
C LEU A 160 4.72 -2.11 9.66
N TYR A 161 5.11 -2.59 10.84
CA TYR A 161 4.97 -1.81 12.07
C TYR A 161 5.84 -0.54 12.01
N LYS A 162 7.11 -0.66 11.64
CA LYS A 162 8.01 0.51 11.46
C LYS A 162 7.48 1.48 10.41
N LEU A 163 6.87 0.98 9.34
CA LEU A 163 6.23 1.80 8.30
C LEU A 163 4.99 2.55 8.82
N SER A 164 4.24 1.99 9.77
CA SER A 164 3.11 2.69 10.40
C SER A 164 3.54 3.94 11.18
N GLN A 165 4.77 3.95 11.70
CA GLN A 165 5.35 5.07 12.45
C GLN A 165 5.87 6.17 11.53
N LYS A 166 5.97 5.93 10.22
CA LYS A 166 6.46 6.91 9.25
C LYS A 166 5.36 7.87 8.83
N LYS A 167 5.75 9.12 8.65
CA LYS A 167 4.96 10.15 7.99
C LYS A 167 4.78 9.84 6.50
N GLY A 168 3.65 10.24 5.93
CA GLY A 168 3.38 10.14 4.49
C GLY A 168 1.94 10.44 4.14
N LEU A 169 0.99 9.73 4.74
CA LEU A 169 -0.43 9.84 4.39
C LEU A 169 -1.04 11.19 4.81
N GLU A 170 -0.54 11.79 5.88
CA GLU A 170 -1.00 13.10 6.38
C GLU A 170 -0.69 14.27 5.44
N HIS A 171 0.19 14.07 4.47
CA HIS A 171 0.53 15.10 3.48
C HIS A 171 -0.48 15.17 2.34
N PHE A 172 -1.35 14.17 2.18
CA PHE A 172 -2.39 14.20 1.14
C PHE A 172 -3.60 15.00 1.59
N LYS A 173 -4.14 15.80 0.67
CA LYS A 173 -5.43 16.48 0.86
C LYS A 173 -6.60 15.50 0.91
N ASN A 174 -6.52 14.42 0.14
CA ASN A 174 -7.56 13.41 0.02
C ASN A 174 -6.94 12.02 0.14
N VAL A 175 -7.46 11.20 1.04
CA VAL A 175 -7.10 9.78 1.18
C VAL A 175 -8.37 8.96 1.01
N ILE A 176 -8.40 8.13 -0.03
CA ILE A 176 -9.53 7.29 -0.39
C ILE A 176 -9.08 5.84 -0.29
N LEU A 177 -9.71 5.08 0.61
CA LEU A 177 -9.42 3.68 0.87
C LEU A 177 -10.56 2.82 0.34
N VAL A 178 -10.27 1.97 -0.63
CA VAL A 178 -11.25 1.13 -1.31
C VAL A 178 -10.94 -0.33 -0.98
N SER A 179 -11.94 -1.01 -0.42
CA SER A 179 -11.91 -2.45 -0.12
C SER A 179 -12.97 -3.17 -0.93
N SER A 180 -12.74 -4.44 -1.26
CA SER A 180 -13.73 -5.31 -1.91
C SER A 180 -14.12 -6.44 -0.97
N LEU A 181 -15.41 -6.76 -0.86
CA LEU A 181 -15.88 -7.91 -0.09
C LEU A 181 -15.48 -9.24 -0.75
N GLN A 182 -15.19 -9.22 -2.05
CA GLN A 182 -14.70 -10.36 -2.81
C GLN A 182 -13.17 -10.51 -2.77
N ASP A 183 -12.46 -9.63 -2.04
CA ASP A 183 -11.02 -9.79 -1.79
C ASP A 183 -10.81 -10.78 -0.64
N TYR A 184 -10.44 -12.01 -0.99
CA TYR A 184 -10.17 -13.08 -0.04
C TYR A 184 -8.73 -13.08 0.48
N VAL A 185 -7.89 -12.16 0.03
CA VAL A 185 -6.48 -12.07 0.42
C VAL A 185 -6.26 -10.93 1.40
N VAL A 186 -6.70 -9.72 1.07
CA VAL A 186 -6.53 -8.55 1.95
C VAL A 186 -7.80 -8.36 2.77
N PRO A 187 -7.73 -8.50 4.11
CA PRO A 187 -8.88 -8.28 4.96
C PRO A 187 -9.43 -6.86 4.82
N TYR A 188 -10.76 -6.70 4.80
CA TYR A 188 -11.40 -5.38 4.64
C TYR A 188 -10.90 -4.35 5.65
N HIS A 189 -10.65 -4.78 6.89
CA HIS A 189 -10.22 -3.91 7.98
C HIS A 189 -8.79 -3.39 7.73
N SER A 190 -7.92 -4.22 7.14
CA SER A 190 -6.59 -3.82 6.70
C SER A 190 -6.65 -2.84 5.52
N ALA A 191 -7.52 -3.11 4.54
CA ALA A 191 -7.75 -2.23 3.40
C ALA A 191 -8.26 -0.84 3.77
N ARG A 192 -9.09 -0.74 4.82
CA ARG A 192 -9.71 0.52 5.28
C ARG A 192 -9.01 1.17 6.47
N ILE A 193 -7.95 0.57 7.03
CA ILE A 193 -7.28 1.06 8.25
C ILE A 193 -8.28 1.13 9.41
N GLU A 194 -8.96 0.01 9.67
CA GLU A 194 -10.01 -0.13 10.68
C GLU A 194 -9.70 -1.27 11.66
N MET A 195 -10.15 -1.13 12.91
CA MET A 195 -10.03 -2.21 13.88
C MET A 195 -11.01 -3.34 13.52
N CYS A 196 -10.56 -4.59 13.59
CA CYS A 196 -11.45 -5.75 13.53
C CYS A 196 -11.80 -6.26 14.93
N LYS A 197 -12.92 -6.98 15.06
CA LYS A 197 -13.40 -7.54 16.34
C LYS A 197 -12.38 -8.46 17.00
N ASP A 198 -11.59 -9.17 16.21
CA ASP A 198 -10.55 -10.07 16.73
C ASP A 198 -9.35 -9.32 17.32
N ALA A 199 -8.93 -8.22 16.69
CA ALA A 199 -7.86 -7.36 17.22
C ALA A 199 -8.25 -6.66 18.55
N VAL A 200 -9.55 -6.45 18.80
CA VAL A 200 -10.06 -5.85 20.04
C VAL A 200 -9.95 -6.82 21.23
N LYS A 201 -9.76 -8.13 20.98
CA LYS A 201 -9.59 -9.14 22.06
C LYS A 201 -8.27 -9.00 22.83
N GLY A 202 -7.33 -8.17 22.34
CA GLY A 202 -6.18 -7.71 23.12
C GLY A 202 -4.96 -8.63 23.19
N ASP A 203 -4.84 -9.59 22.26
CA ASP A 203 -3.59 -10.34 22.06
C ASP A 203 -2.45 -9.40 21.60
N GLU A 204 -1.20 -9.87 21.61
CA GLU A 204 -0.04 -9.02 21.25
C GLU A 204 -0.17 -8.43 19.83
N LEU A 205 -0.75 -9.19 18.88
CA LEU A 205 -1.05 -8.71 17.53
C LEU A 205 -2.16 -7.66 17.49
N GLY A 206 -3.15 -7.76 18.38
CA GLY A 206 -4.23 -6.79 18.54
C GLY A 206 -3.72 -5.47 19.10
N LYS A 207 -2.79 -5.51 20.06
CA LYS A 207 -2.09 -4.31 20.58
C LYS A 207 -1.27 -3.62 19.49
N VAL A 208 -0.55 -4.39 18.67
CA VAL A 208 0.21 -3.89 17.51
C VAL A 208 -0.73 -3.29 16.46
N SER A 209 -1.85 -3.94 16.17
CA SER A 209 -2.87 -3.46 15.23
C SER A 209 -3.51 -2.15 15.68
N LEU A 210 -3.83 -2.04 16.98
CA LEU A 210 -4.38 -0.83 17.58
C LEU A 210 -3.39 0.35 17.49
N LEU A 211 -2.11 0.09 17.74
CA LEU A 211 -1.07 1.12 17.64
C LEU A 211 -0.84 1.55 16.19
N ASN A 212 -0.80 0.61 15.26
CA ASN A 212 -0.73 0.89 13.82
C ASN A 212 -1.88 1.80 13.38
N ILE A 213 -3.12 1.50 13.79
CA ILE A 213 -4.28 2.33 13.48
C ILE A 213 -4.16 3.72 14.09
N ARG A 214 -3.77 3.86 15.35
CA ARG A 214 -3.63 5.19 15.98
C ARG A 214 -2.60 6.05 15.25
N LEU A 215 -1.53 5.45 14.74
CA LEU A 215 -0.52 6.14 13.97
C LEU A 215 -1.02 6.54 12.58
N LEU A 216 -1.79 5.67 11.93
CA LEU A 216 -2.37 5.92 10.61
C LEU A 216 -3.62 6.81 10.62
N ASN A 217 -4.40 6.82 11.71
CA ASN A 217 -5.60 7.64 11.89
C ASN A 217 -5.32 9.07 12.30
N ARG A 218 -4.06 9.48 12.44
CA ARG A 218 -3.69 10.91 12.41
C ARG A 218 -4.09 11.60 11.10
N VAL A 219 -4.61 10.84 10.13
CA VAL A 219 -5.07 11.25 8.81
C VAL A 219 -6.60 11.40 8.74
N HIS A 220 -7.38 10.84 9.69
CA HIS A 220 -8.84 10.91 9.66
C HIS A 220 -9.38 12.12 10.43
N VAL A 221 -9.81 13.14 9.67
CA VAL A 221 -10.90 14.02 10.07
C VAL A 221 -12.17 13.15 10.15
N PRO A 222 -13.02 13.29 11.18
CA PRO A 222 -14.22 12.47 11.29
C PRO A 222 -15.11 12.70 10.05
N LEU A 223 -15.42 11.62 9.33
CA LEU A 223 -16.58 11.61 8.45
C LEU A 223 -17.78 11.86 9.35
N LYS A 224 -18.37 13.06 9.26
CA LYS A 224 -19.66 13.36 9.88
C LYS A 224 -20.65 12.32 9.34
N GLN A 225 -21.23 11.57 10.27
CA GLN A 225 -22.43 10.75 10.03
C GLN A 225 -23.59 11.66 9.61
#